data_AF-A0A9N9QJ57-F1
#
_entry.id   AF-A0A9N9QJ57-F1
#
_cell.length_a   1.000
_cell.length_b   1.000
_cell.length_c   1.000
_cell.angle_alpha   90.00
_cell.angle_beta   90.00
_cell.angle_gamma   90.00
#
_symmetry.space_group_name_H-M   'P 1'
#
loop_
_entity.id
_entity.type
_entity.pdbx_description
1 polymer ?
#
loop_
_entity_poly.entity_id
_entity_poly.type
_entity_poly.pdbx_seq_one_letter_code
_entity_poly.pdbx_strand_id
1 'polypeptide(L)'
;MAKTPEIKYQLQSYEPDLSVPTEVNIQNIISGVENDMKTQYQQALINFLVKEHQKFDIEELKVGDTREKLWKTLIKLANKTDDNDDLAVIFTVFRIISRDKASVNKLVTKEWMDLLIRHIGLNDTKFDYSDDTLCKIEEGQKVLWNTLFNSKDLVEASIKNGLLDKLIGRISLYDKVHVPDSIKFYDTKFVFYLTALSKNVREIIVDADGLQLFINALKVILKEAGETPAKLDDQKADIASETLKALFNITLISSFGEKQEAQSRELVGILRNYLMASTINLEKTWQLRNDIVNLLTNIPATYYTELLMPVDESTPLPKSLRFENQNMTVIYEILMFLEAKFNDKSSIGNQLEIYSPILSVLYKAVTAHRSIRKYLRLHILPPLKDNMDKRPEEMNTLRGHLCKLLTTPITQIRDLVAELLFVLCKCNASRMIKYTGYGNAAGLFAQRGLLGGKKDAAEAEFSSESECSETEEYSGKKHLINPVMGCVEKPHTNPMAGMTEEQKEYEAMQLLDKINSLANSGVIQPCRIGSDGKPHPIVHVLQLQERLKLQHIHSNHSDIPVHSSPTFSKNS
;
A
#
# COMPACT_ATOMS: atom_id res chain seq x y z
N MET A 1 -27.97 13.80 29.03
CA MET A 1 -27.19 13.04 30.03
C MET A 1 -26.10 12.29 29.28
N ALA A 2 -24.88 12.81 29.30
CA ALA A 2 -23.73 12.07 28.79
C ALA A 2 -23.61 10.78 29.61
N LYS A 3 -23.48 9.63 28.94
CA LYS A 3 -23.16 8.37 29.63
C LYS A 3 -21.88 8.62 30.44
N THR A 4 -21.97 8.50 31.76
CA THR A 4 -20.79 8.39 32.62
C THR A 4 -19.89 7.33 31.98
N PRO A 5 -18.60 7.61 31.72
CA PRO A 5 -17.72 6.57 31.20
C PRO A 5 -17.82 5.37 32.15
N GLU A 6 -17.89 4.15 31.61
CA GLU A 6 -17.70 2.94 32.41
C GLU A 6 -16.29 3.03 33.00
N ILE A 7 -16.18 3.66 34.16
CA ILE A 7 -15.08 3.48 35.07
C ILE A 7 -15.24 2.01 35.49
N LYS A 8 -14.62 1.11 34.72
CA LYS A 8 -14.16 -0.16 35.30
C LYS A 8 -13.42 0.20 36.59
N TYR A 9 -13.41 -0.64 37.62
CA TYR A 9 -12.72 -0.50 38.93
C TYR A 9 -13.65 -0.28 40.14
N GLN A 10 -13.21 -0.83 41.29
CA GLN A 10 -13.88 -0.81 42.61
C GLN A 10 -14.08 0.58 43.22
N LEU A 11 -13.87 1.64 42.45
CA LEU A 11 -14.13 3.03 42.84
C LEU A 11 -15.60 3.45 42.74
N GLN A 12 -16.52 2.51 42.47
CA GLN A 12 -17.95 2.75 42.54
C GLN A 12 -18.42 3.23 43.93
N SER A 13 -17.61 3.03 44.98
CA SER A 13 -17.87 3.56 46.32
C SER A 13 -17.58 5.07 46.47
N TYR A 14 -16.89 5.68 45.50
CA TYR A 14 -16.51 7.09 45.53
C TYR A 14 -17.29 7.86 44.47
N GLU A 15 -18.28 8.62 44.91
CA GLU A 15 -18.98 9.56 44.02
C GLU A 15 -18.03 10.73 43.66
N PRO A 16 -17.83 11.03 42.36
CA PRO A 16 -16.96 12.13 41.95
C PRO A 16 -17.60 13.48 42.30
N ASP A 17 -16.86 14.33 43.03
CA ASP A 17 -17.23 15.72 43.25
C ASP A 17 -16.66 16.61 42.14
N LEU A 18 -17.48 16.85 41.12
CA LEU A 18 -17.12 17.66 39.96
C LEU A 18 -17.10 19.17 40.24
N SER A 19 -17.60 19.60 41.41
CA SER A 19 -17.58 21.00 41.83
C SER A 19 -16.16 21.49 42.14
N VAL A 20 -15.27 20.58 42.54
CA VAL A 20 -13.87 20.89 42.86
C VAL A 20 -13.11 21.35 41.60
N PRO A 21 -12.46 22.53 41.60
CA PRO A 21 -11.65 23.00 40.47
C PRO A 21 -10.48 22.05 40.16
N THR A 22 -10.06 22.01 38.89
CA THR A 22 -8.99 21.11 38.43
C THR A 22 -7.66 21.41 39.11
N GLU A 23 -7.32 22.69 39.29
CA GLU A 23 -6.16 23.13 40.07
C GLU A 23 -6.18 22.59 41.51
N VAL A 24 -7.34 22.66 42.17
CA VAL A 24 -7.52 22.17 43.56
C VAL A 24 -7.38 20.65 43.61
N ASN A 25 -7.91 19.91 42.63
CA ASN A 25 -7.71 18.47 42.55
C ASN A 25 -6.22 18.13 42.39
N ILE A 26 -5.48 18.83 41.52
CA ILE A 26 -4.04 18.61 41.36
C ILE A 26 -3.29 18.88 42.68
N GLN A 27 -3.59 19.99 43.36
CA GLN A 27 -2.99 20.31 44.66
C GLN A 27 -3.32 19.28 45.73
N ASN A 28 -4.56 18.79 45.77
CA ASN A 28 -5.00 17.74 46.70
C ASN A 28 -4.30 16.40 46.42
N ILE A 29 -4.01 16.07 45.16
CA ILE A 29 -3.21 14.88 44.82
C ILE A 29 -1.78 15.06 45.34
N ILE A 30 -1.14 16.19 45.05
CA ILE A 30 0.25 16.46 45.43
C ILE A 30 0.40 16.47 46.96
N SER A 31 -0.34 17.34 47.64
CA SER A 31 -0.28 17.49 49.09
C SER A 31 -0.81 16.27 49.84
N GLY A 32 -1.84 15.61 49.31
CA GLY A 32 -2.41 14.40 49.91
C GLY A 32 -1.39 13.26 49.93
N VAL A 33 -0.65 13.05 48.85
CA VAL A 33 0.40 12.01 48.80
C VAL A 33 1.61 12.38 49.67
N GLU A 34 2.00 13.65 49.73
CA GLU A 34 3.10 14.11 50.59
C GLU A 34 2.80 13.92 52.08
N ASN A 35 1.53 14.08 52.48
CA ASN A 35 1.08 13.95 53.87
C ASN A 35 0.43 12.59 54.20
N ASP A 36 0.52 11.62 53.27
CA ASP A 36 -0.09 10.28 53.38
C ASP A 36 -1.60 10.24 53.68
N MET A 37 -2.35 11.22 53.15
CA MET A 37 -3.79 11.35 53.33
C MET A 37 -4.56 10.57 52.25
N LYS A 38 -4.67 9.24 52.43
CA LYS A 38 -5.27 8.30 51.44
C LYS A 38 -6.62 8.74 50.88
N THR A 39 -7.57 9.06 51.75
CA THR A 39 -8.93 9.46 51.33
C THR A 39 -8.92 10.74 50.49
N GLN A 40 -8.04 11.70 50.80
CA GLN A 40 -7.98 12.97 50.08
C GLN A 40 -7.41 12.79 48.67
N TYR A 41 -6.28 12.11 48.51
CA TYR A 41 -5.69 11.95 47.18
C TYR A 41 -6.49 10.98 46.30
N GLN A 42 -7.10 9.94 46.87
CA GLN A 42 -7.97 9.02 46.08
C GLN A 42 -9.19 9.75 45.54
N GLN A 43 -9.89 10.53 46.37
CA GLN A 43 -11.02 11.35 45.89
C GLN A 43 -10.58 12.35 44.81
N ALA A 44 -9.44 13.01 45.01
CA ALA A 44 -8.92 13.99 44.06
C ALA A 44 -8.51 13.35 42.72
N LEU A 45 -7.93 12.13 42.72
CA LEU A 45 -7.62 11.37 41.51
C LEU A 45 -8.89 11.06 40.70
N ILE A 46 -9.96 10.63 41.38
CA ILE A 46 -11.24 10.30 40.75
C ILE A 46 -11.90 11.54 40.16
N ASN A 47 -11.97 12.62 40.95
CA ASN A 47 -12.49 13.91 40.49
C ASN A 47 -11.75 14.39 39.24
N PHE A 48 -10.42 14.34 39.26
CA PHE A 48 -9.58 14.73 38.12
C PHE A 48 -9.86 13.84 36.90
N LEU A 49 -9.88 12.52 37.09
CA LEU A 49 -10.11 11.57 36.00
C LEU A 49 -11.46 11.82 35.33
N VAL A 50 -12.55 11.88 36.09
CA VAL A 50 -13.91 12.05 35.53
C VAL A 50 -14.04 13.40 34.83
N LYS A 51 -13.49 14.47 35.42
CA LYS A 51 -13.59 15.83 34.88
C LYS A 51 -12.75 16.05 33.62
N GLU A 52 -11.56 15.44 33.56
CA GLU A 52 -10.55 15.75 32.54
C GLU A 52 -10.34 14.65 31.48
N HIS A 53 -11.00 13.49 31.59
CA HIS A 53 -10.74 12.34 30.70
C HIS A 53 -10.86 12.61 29.19
N GLN A 54 -11.65 13.59 28.76
CA GLN A 54 -11.83 13.95 27.34
C GLN A 54 -10.99 15.15 26.90
N LYS A 55 -10.37 15.88 27.84
CA LYS A 55 -9.60 17.07 27.49
C LYS A 55 -8.23 16.66 26.93
N PHE A 56 -7.86 17.30 25.82
CA PHE A 56 -6.54 17.14 25.20
C PHE A 56 -5.55 18.20 25.68
N ASP A 57 -6.06 19.30 26.22
CA ASP A 57 -5.27 20.42 26.72
C ASP A 57 -5.84 20.88 28.07
N ILE A 58 -4.96 21.01 29.07
CA ILE A 58 -5.30 21.36 30.46
C ILE A 58 -4.37 22.49 30.87
N GLU A 59 -4.90 23.72 30.88
CA GLU A 59 -4.12 24.94 31.15
C GLU A 59 -3.48 24.92 32.54
N GLU A 60 -4.16 24.35 33.53
CA GLU A 60 -3.68 24.23 34.92
C GLU A 60 -2.37 23.42 35.02
N LEU A 61 -2.10 22.51 34.08
CA LEU A 61 -0.84 21.75 34.04
C LEU A 61 0.33 22.57 33.47
N LYS A 62 0.05 23.64 32.72
CA LYS A 62 1.08 24.51 32.12
C LYS A 62 1.62 25.55 33.11
N VAL A 63 0.97 25.72 34.26
CA VAL A 63 1.35 26.70 35.27
C VAL A 63 2.57 26.23 36.06
N GLY A 64 3.72 26.87 35.83
CA GLY A 64 4.97 26.59 36.54
C GLY A 64 5.40 25.12 36.43
N ASP A 65 5.85 24.53 37.55
CA ASP A 65 6.31 23.13 37.60
C ASP A 65 5.20 22.15 38.01
N THR A 66 3.93 22.56 37.91
CA THR A 66 2.78 21.78 38.43
C THR A 66 2.70 20.39 37.81
N ARG A 67 2.87 20.29 36.48
CA ARG A 67 2.88 19.01 35.77
C ARG A 67 4.04 18.10 36.18
N GLU A 68 5.24 18.67 36.38
CA GLU A 68 6.41 17.90 36.81
C GLU A 68 6.26 17.39 38.24
N LYS A 69 5.74 18.23 39.14
CA LYS A 69 5.44 17.85 40.53
C LYS A 69 4.39 16.74 40.56
N LEU A 70 3.28 16.90 39.84
CA LEU A 70 2.24 15.88 39.74
C LEU A 70 2.82 14.56 39.19
N TRP A 71 3.63 14.62 38.13
CA TRP A 71 4.26 13.44 37.55
C TRP A 71 5.15 12.68 38.55
N LYS A 72 6.01 13.40 39.28
CA LYS A 72 6.86 12.83 40.34
C LYS A 72 6.03 12.24 41.49
N THR A 73 4.95 12.90 41.87
CA THR A 73 4.02 12.39 42.89
C THR A 73 3.36 11.09 42.45
N LEU A 74 2.91 11.00 41.20
CA LEU A 74 2.31 9.78 40.66
C LEU A 74 3.30 8.62 40.59
N ILE A 75 4.59 8.87 40.31
CA ILE A 75 5.65 7.84 40.40
C ILE A 75 5.76 7.30 41.82
N LYS A 76 5.83 8.20 42.82
CA LYS A 76 5.89 7.80 44.24
C LYS A 76 4.68 6.97 44.64
N LEU A 77 3.48 7.38 44.21
CA LEU A 77 2.24 6.69 44.53
C LEU A 77 2.18 5.31 43.87
N ALA A 78 2.55 5.20 42.59
CA ALA A 78 2.59 3.93 41.86
C ALA A 78 3.62 2.94 42.45
N ASN A 79 4.74 3.43 42.99
CA ASN A 79 5.71 2.59 43.69
C ASN A 79 5.26 2.16 45.11
N LYS A 80 4.26 2.82 45.70
CA LYS A 80 3.78 2.54 47.06
C LYS A 80 2.61 1.55 47.10
N THR A 81 1.84 1.46 46.02
CA THR A 81 0.64 0.61 45.96
C THR A 81 0.88 -0.67 45.16
N ASP A 82 0.40 -1.79 45.69
CA ASP A 82 0.33 -3.08 44.98
C ASP A 82 -1.09 -3.37 44.45
N ASP A 83 -2.04 -2.47 44.72
CA ASP A 83 -3.44 -2.60 44.31
C ASP A 83 -3.60 -2.28 42.81
N ASN A 84 -4.15 -3.23 42.06
CA ASN A 84 -4.26 -3.12 40.60
C ASN A 84 -5.28 -2.07 40.15
N ASP A 85 -6.34 -1.83 40.92
CA ASP A 85 -7.35 -0.81 40.64
C ASP A 85 -6.77 0.60 40.88
N ASP A 86 -6.06 0.79 42.00
CA ASP A 86 -5.34 2.04 42.27
C ASP A 86 -4.31 2.32 41.15
N LEU A 87 -3.55 1.31 40.72
CA LEU A 87 -2.58 1.44 39.62
C LEU A 87 -3.25 1.79 38.28
N ALA A 88 -4.39 1.20 37.96
CA ALA A 88 -5.14 1.52 36.74
C ALA A 88 -5.61 2.99 36.73
N VAL A 89 -6.03 3.51 37.88
CA VAL A 89 -6.43 4.92 38.04
C VAL A 89 -5.22 5.83 37.89
N ILE A 90 -4.11 5.52 38.55
CA ILE A 90 -2.86 6.28 38.47
C ILE A 90 -2.38 6.33 37.01
N PHE A 91 -2.37 5.20 36.29
CA PHE A 91 -2.00 5.17 34.88
C PHE A 91 -2.98 5.92 33.98
N THR A 92 -4.28 5.91 34.30
CA THR A 92 -5.24 6.74 33.58
C THR A 92 -4.93 8.24 33.75
N VAL A 93 -4.54 8.67 34.96
CA VAL A 93 -4.11 10.06 35.19
C VAL A 93 -2.82 10.36 34.43
N PHE A 94 -1.82 9.47 34.45
CA PHE A 94 -0.62 9.58 33.59
C PHE A 94 -0.99 9.71 32.11
N ARG A 95 -2.01 8.97 31.64
CA ARG A 95 -2.45 8.97 30.24
C ARG A 95 -3.05 10.32 29.85
N ILE A 96 -3.82 10.94 30.75
CA ILE A 96 -4.40 12.28 30.53
C ILE A 96 -3.28 13.32 30.45
N ILE A 97 -2.37 13.33 31.43
CA ILE A 97 -1.31 14.34 31.50
C ILE A 97 -0.17 14.12 30.48
N SER A 98 -0.10 12.95 29.82
CA SER A 98 0.87 12.66 28.75
C SER A 98 0.39 13.06 27.35
N ARG A 99 -0.88 13.51 27.19
CA ARG A 99 -1.42 13.98 25.90
C ARG A 99 -0.76 15.27 25.42
N ASP A 100 -0.43 16.17 26.36
CA ASP A 100 0.25 17.41 26.05
C ASP A 100 1.69 17.12 25.60
N LYS A 101 2.03 17.59 24.39
CA LYS A 101 3.32 17.39 23.74
C LYS A 101 4.45 18.16 24.43
N ALA A 102 4.15 19.28 25.08
CA ALA A 102 5.15 20.04 25.80
C ALA A 102 5.77 19.17 26.89
N SER A 103 7.06 19.35 27.18
CA SER A 103 7.77 18.80 28.34
C SER A 103 7.80 17.27 28.56
N VAL A 104 7.14 16.41 27.77
CA VAL A 104 7.16 14.94 27.94
C VAL A 104 8.58 14.38 28.03
N ASN A 105 9.50 14.86 27.18
CA ASN A 105 10.91 14.41 27.19
C ASN A 105 11.62 14.69 28.53
N LYS A 106 11.20 15.73 29.26
CA LYS A 106 11.76 16.08 30.57
C LYS A 106 11.16 15.27 31.71
N LEU A 107 9.93 14.80 31.53
CA LEU A 107 9.17 14.04 32.54
C LEU A 107 9.54 12.54 32.53
N VAL A 108 9.89 12.01 31.36
CA VAL A 108 10.23 10.59 31.22
C VAL A 108 11.66 10.32 31.71
N THR A 109 11.75 9.83 32.94
CA THR A 109 13.00 9.39 33.57
C THR A 109 13.21 7.88 33.40
N LYS A 110 14.44 7.40 33.65
CA LYS A 110 14.73 5.96 33.67
C LYS A 110 13.87 5.22 34.71
N GLU A 111 13.71 5.80 35.90
CA GLU A 111 12.85 5.26 36.96
C GLU A 111 11.40 5.07 36.49
N TRP A 112 10.84 6.07 35.79
CA TRP A 112 9.49 6.00 35.26
C TRP A 112 9.34 4.93 34.17
N MET A 113 10.34 4.82 33.28
CA MET A 113 10.36 3.77 32.25
C MET A 113 10.40 2.36 32.88
N ASP A 114 11.28 2.16 33.86
CA ASP A 114 11.40 0.87 34.56
C ASP A 114 10.12 0.52 35.33
N LEU A 115 9.45 1.52 35.91
CA LEU A 115 8.14 1.39 36.56
C LEU A 115 7.09 0.92 35.55
N LEU A 116 6.92 1.63 34.42
CA LEU A 116 5.92 1.23 33.43
C LEU A 116 6.18 -0.16 32.86
N ILE A 117 7.42 -0.44 32.44
CA ILE A 117 7.81 -1.75 31.89
C ILE A 117 7.46 -2.89 32.86
N ARG A 118 7.67 -2.68 34.16
CA ARG A 118 7.29 -3.64 35.20
C ARG A 118 5.78 -3.87 35.23
N HIS A 119 4.99 -2.80 35.35
CA HIS A 119 3.55 -2.94 35.54
C HIS A 119 2.77 -3.32 34.29
N ILE A 120 3.32 -3.11 33.08
CA ILE A 120 2.73 -3.64 31.84
C ILE A 120 3.14 -5.08 31.53
N GLY A 121 3.88 -5.74 32.44
CA GLY A 121 4.22 -7.17 32.32
C GLY A 121 5.24 -7.48 31.24
N LEU A 122 6.22 -6.59 31.03
CA LEU A 122 7.33 -6.81 30.07
C LEU A 122 8.58 -7.43 30.73
N ASN A 123 8.67 -7.46 32.06
CA ASN A 123 9.79 -8.08 32.78
C ASN A 123 9.59 -9.57 33.05
N ASP A 124 8.36 -10.07 32.95
CA ASP A 124 8.01 -11.42 33.36
C ASP A 124 7.72 -12.30 32.14
N THR A 125 8.42 -13.44 32.06
CA THR A 125 8.21 -14.44 30.99
C THR A 125 6.99 -15.33 31.23
N LYS A 126 6.46 -15.32 32.45
CA LYS A 126 5.22 -15.99 32.87
C LYS A 126 4.37 -14.99 33.63
N PHE A 127 3.67 -14.14 32.89
CA PHE A 127 2.79 -13.14 33.47
C PHE A 127 1.36 -13.68 33.57
N ASP A 128 0.69 -13.47 34.71
CA ASP A 128 -0.72 -13.78 34.88
C ASP A 128 -1.56 -12.68 34.23
N TYR A 129 -2.29 -13.02 33.17
CA TYR A 129 -3.17 -12.08 32.45
C TYR A 129 -4.62 -12.14 32.95
N SER A 130 -4.82 -12.33 34.25
CA SER A 130 -6.14 -12.27 34.88
C SER A 130 -6.84 -10.92 34.66
N ASP A 131 -8.17 -10.90 34.70
CA ASP A 131 -8.98 -9.69 34.49
C ASP A 131 -8.58 -8.53 35.43
N ASP A 132 -8.12 -8.88 36.63
CA ASP A 132 -7.63 -7.96 37.66
C ASP A 132 -6.37 -7.19 37.23
N THR A 133 -5.45 -7.85 36.50
CA THR A 133 -4.21 -7.22 36.05
C THR A 133 -4.33 -6.56 34.68
N LEU A 134 -5.21 -7.09 33.81
CA LEU A 134 -5.34 -6.68 32.41
C LEU A 134 -5.63 -5.18 32.27
N CYS A 135 -6.50 -4.67 33.14
CA CYS A 135 -6.91 -3.28 33.14
C CYS A 135 -5.75 -2.30 33.39
N LYS A 136 -4.95 -2.58 34.41
CA LYS A 136 -3.72 -1.83 34.71
C LYS A 136 -2.75 -1.86 33.53
N ILE A 137 -2.59 -3.03 32.90
CA ILE A 137 -1.67 -3.20 31.76
C ILE A 137 -2.14 -2.36 30.57
N GLU A 138 -3.42 -2.41 30.22
CA GLU A 138 -3.98 -1.65 29.12
C GLU A 138 -3.81 -0.14 29.30
N GLU A 139 -4.08 0.39 30.50
CA GLU A 139 -3.85 1.80 30.79
C GLU A 139 -2.35 2.15 30.76
N GLY A 140 -1.49 1.31 31.34
CA GLY A 140 -0.04 1.49 31.28
C GLY A 140 0.52 1.49 29.84
N GLN A 141 0.01 0.62 28.97
CA GLN A 141 0.37 0.59 27.54
C GLN A 141 -0.09 1.87 26.82
N LYS A 142 -1.30 2.37 27.11
CA LYS A 142 -1.79 3.63 26.55
C LYS A 142 -0.92 4.82 26.99
N VAL A 143 -0.48 4.85 28.25
CA VAL A 143 0.46 5.88 28.75
C VAL A 143 1.76 5.81 27.98
N LEU A 144 2.37 4.62 27.89
CA LEU A 144 3.63 4.42 27.21
C LEU A 144 3.53 4.84 25.73
N TRP A 145 2.42 4.49 25.06
CA TRP A 145 2.13 4.92 23.70
C TRP A 145 2.10 6.42 23.54
N ASN A 146 1.37 7.15 24.39
CA ASN A 146 1.32 8.60 24.33
C ASN A 146 2.71 9.22 24.49
N THR A 147 3.53 8.70 25.41
CA THR A 147 4.88 9.24 25.63
C THR A 147 5.84 8.98 24.47
N LEU A 148 5.83 7.76 23.90
CA LEU A 148 6.62 7.43 22.71
C LEU A 148 6.16 8.25 21.50
N PHE A 149 4.85 8.39 21.32
CA PHE A 149 4.27 9.13 20.20
C PHE A 149 4.66 10.62 20.21
N ASN A 150 4.76 11.19 21.40
CA ASN A 150 5.12 12.60 21.59
C ASN A 150 6.63 12.86 21.65
N SER A 151 7.46 11.81 21.75
CA SER A 151 8.91 11.94 21.93
C SER A 151 9.72 11.03 21.01
N LYS A 152 10.36 11.64 20.00
CA LYS A 152 11.32 10.92 19.14
C LYS A 152 12.57 10.46 19.91
N ASP A 153 13.00 11.21 20.93
CA ASP A 153 14.17 10.85 21.74
C ASP A 153 13.95 9.51 22.48
N LEU A 154 12.71 9.24 22.89
CA LEU A 154 12.36 7.97 23.54
C LEU A 154 12.36 6.78 22.58
N VAL A 155 12.18 7.01 21.28
CA VAL A 155 12.28 5.95 20.26
C VAL A 155 13.72 5.43 20.19
N GLU A 156 14.72 6.30 20.08
CA GLU A 156 16.13 5.89 20.09
C GLU A 156 16.54 5.35 21.46
N ALA A 157 16.00 5.91 22.54
CA ALA A 157 16.25 5.40 23.89
C ALA A 157 15.65 4.01 24.15
N SER A 158 14.69 3.54 23.34
CA SER A 158 14.03 2.23 23.48
C SER A 158 15.00 1.05 23.44
N ILE A 159 16.12 1.23 22.74
CA ILE A 159 17.23 0.26 22.68
C ILE A 159 17.96 0.21 24.02
N LYS A 160 18.29 1.38 24.58
CA LYS A 160 19.11 1.50 25.80
C LYS A 160 18.33 1.23 27.08
N ASN A 161 17.03 1.48 27.10
CA ASN A 161 16.18 1.26 28.27
C ASN A 161 15.58 -0.16 28.31
N GLY A 162 15.90 -1.02 27.34
CA GLY A 162 15.45 -2.41 27.28
C GLY A 162 13.98 -2.59 26.92
N LEU A 163 13.27 -1.54 26.50
CA LEU A 163 11.89 -1.64 26.02
C LEU A 163 11.81 -2.54 24.78
N LEU A 164 12.70 -2.30 23.81
CA LEU A 164 12.70 -3.05 22.54
C LEU A 164 12.92 -4.55 22.77
N ASP A 165 13.96 -4.91 23.52
CA ASP A 165 14.31 -6.31 23.79
C ASP A 165 13.18 -7.06 24.50
N LYS A 166 12.49 -6.39 25.44
CA LYS A 166 11.37 -6.98 26.18
C LYS A 166 10.12 -7.15 25.30
N LEU A 167 9.85 -6.20 24.40
CA LEU A 167 8.76 -6.33 23.42
C LEU A 167 9.02 -7.52 22.49
N ILE A 168 10.22 -7.64 21.94
CA ILE A 168 10.64 -8.77 21.11
C ILE A 168 10.50 -10.08 21.90
N GLY A 169 10.98 -10.09 23.14
CA GLY A 169 10.87 -11.21 24.07
C GLY A 169 9.42 -11.67 24.26
N ARG A 170 8.49 -10.74 24.55
CA ARG A 170 7.07 -11.08 24.74
C ARG A 170 6.40 -11.57 23.45
N ILE A 171 6.68 -10.95 22.30
CA ILE A 171 6.14 -11.40 21.00
C ILE A 171 6.61 -12.84 20.70
N SER A 172 7.83 -13.20 21.09
CA SER A 172 8.39 -14.56 20.89
C SER A 172 7.72 -15.66 21.73
N LEU A 173 6.78 -15.28 22.61
CA LEU A 173 6.02 -16.19 23.46
C LEU A 173 4.59 -16.43 22.95
N TYR A 174 4.13 -15.73 21.91
CA TYR A 174 2.75 -15.84 21.41
C TYR A 174 2.35 -17.27 21.02
N ASP A 175 3.30 -18.08 20.57
CA ASP A 175 3.09 -19.48 20.19
C ASP A 175 3.08 -20.44 21.40
N LYS A 176 3.57 -19.99 22.56
CA LYS A 176 3.77 -20.80 23.78
C LYS A 176 2.77 -20.46 24.89
N VAL A 177 2.40 -19.20 25.01
CA VAL A 177 1.55 -18.66 26.09
C VAL A 177 0.42 -17.85 25.46
N HIS A 178 -0.79 -17.99 26.01
CA HIS A 178 -1.90 -17.16 25.58
C HIS A 178 -1.73 -15.73 26.11
N VAL A 179 -1.41 -14.81 25.20
CA VAL A 179 -1.36 -13.36 25.48
C VAL A 179 -2.67 -12.74 24.99
N PRO A 180 -3.37 -11.93 25.81
CA PRO A 180 -4.60 -11.24 25.40
C PRO A 180 -4.43 -10.34 24.17
N ASP A 181 -5.47 -10.24 23.35
CA ASP A 181 -5.46 -9.48 22.09
C ASP A 181 -5.19 -7.98 22.30
N SER A 182 -5.68 -7.38 23.40
CA SER A 182 -5.40 -5.97 23.73
C SER A 182 -3.92 -5.70 23.99
N ILE A 183 -3.22 -6.65 24.61
CA ILE A 183 -1.77 -6.58 24.85
C ILE A 183 -1.03 -6.78 23.53
N LYS A 184 -1.41 -7.80 22.74
CA LYS A 184 -0.79 -8.09 21.44
C LYS A 184 -0.87 -6.89 20.48
N PHE A 185 -1.99 -6.17 20.50
CA PHE A 185 -2.19 -4.97 19.70
C PHE A 185 -1.16 -3.90 20.06
N TYR A 186 -0.97 -3.58 21.34
CA TYR A 186 0.03 -2.59 21.73
C TYR A 186 1.44 -3.05 21.46
N ASP A 187 1.77 -4.33 21.64
CA ASP A 187 3.10 -4.85 21.36
C ASP A 187 3.50 -4.66 19.90
N THR A 188 2.64 -5.11 18.99
CA THR A 188 2.84 -4.98 17.55
C THR A 188 2.83 -3.50 17.13
N LYS A 189 1.95 -2.68 17.70
CA LYS A 189 1.88 -1.23 17.45
C LYS A 189 3.12 -0.48 17.93
N PHE A 190 3.66 -0.80 19.10
CA PHE A 190 4.93 -0.23 19.58
C PHE A 190 6.05 -0.57 18.60
N VAL A 191 6.18 -1.84 18.24
CA VAL A 191 7.26 -2.27 17.35
C VAL A 191 7.12 -1.65 15.96
N PHE A 192 5.90 -1.55 15.41
CA PHE A 192 5.62 -0.79 14.19
C PHE A 192 6.10 0.66 14.31
N TYR A 193 5.74 1.36 15.38
CA TYR A 193 6.08 2.77 15.54
C TYR A 193 7.59 2.99 15.71
N LEU A 194 8.25 2.15 16.53
CA LEU A 194 9.69 2.20 16.74
C LEU A 194 10.46 1.92 15.43
N THR A 195 10.04 0.89 14.67
CA THR A 195 10.64 0.54 13.37
C THR A 195 10.38 1.59 12.29
N ALA A 196 9.26 2.31 12.35
CA ALA A 196 8.96 3.38 11.39
C ALA A 196 9.94 4.55 11.56
N LEU A 197 10.29 4.88 12.81
CA LEU A 197 11.03 6.11 13.13
C LEU A 197 12.54 5.93 13.28
N SER A 198 13.03 4.73 13.60
CA SER A 198 14.46 4.49 13.81
C SER A 198 15.02 3.40 12.91
N LYS A 199 16.08 3.72 12.15
CA LYS A 199 16.84 2.75 11.35
C LYS A 199 17.58 1.76 12.25
N ASN A 200 18.15 2.23 13.36
CA ASN A 200 18.87 1.39 14.32
C ASN A 200 17.96 0.31 14.92
N VAL A 201 16.72 0.68 15.27
CA VAL A 201 15.71 -0.29 15.74
C VAL A 201 15.42 -1.34 14.68
N ARG A 202 15.29 -0.96 13.40
CA ARG A 202 15.07 -1.92 12.30
C ARG A 202 16.24 -2.90 12.19
N GLU A 203 17.47 -2.41 12.25
CA GLU A 203 18.69 -3.24 12.16
C GLU A 203 18.72 -4.27 13.30
N ILE A 204 18.48 -3.84 14.54
CA ILE A 204 18.43 -4.74 15.71
C ILE A 204 17.35 -5.82 15.55
N ILE A 205 16.16 -5.45 15.09
CA ILE A 205 15.07 -6.43 14.89
C ILE A 205 15.42 -7.42 13.77
N VAL A 206 16.04 -6.96 12.67
CA VAL A 206 16.48 -7.85 11.58
C VAL A 206 17.55 -8.82 12.08
N ASP A 207 18.53 -8.34 12.86
CA ASP A 207 19.58 -9.16 13.45
C ASP A 207 19.02 -10.18 14.46
N ALA A 208 17.93 -9.83 15.14
CA ALA A 208 17.21 -10.70 16.09
C ALA A 208 16.21 -11.67 15.43
N ASP A 209 16.35 -11.95 14.13
CA ASP A 209 15.44 -12.82 13.36
C ASP A 209 13.97 -12.35 13.35
N GLY A 210 13.77 -11.03 13.38
CA GLY A 210 12.46 -10.40 13.48
C GLY A 210 11.48 -10.79 12.37
N LEU A 211 11.98 -11.17 11.18
CA LEU A 211 11.13 -11.69 10.11
C LEU A 211 10.39 -12.96 10.55
N GLN A 212 11.09 -13.94 11.12
CA GLN A 212 10.46 -15.15 11.64
C GLN A 212 9.54 -14.86 12.82
N LEU A 213 9.95 -13.93 13.69
CA LEU A 213 9.18 -13.52 14.85
C LEU A 213 7.77 -13.04 14.45
N PHE A 214 7.68 -12.11 13.49
CA PHE A 214 6.39 -11.59 13.04
C PHE A 214 5.62 -12.58 12.17
N ILE A 215 6.30 -13.44 11.41
CA ILE A 215 5.68 -14.58 10.72
C ILE A 215 4.95 -15.48 11.73
N ASN A 216 5.61 -15.82 12.84
CA ASN A 216 5.01 -16.64 13.88
C ASN A 216 3.85 -15.92 14.57
N ALA A 217 3.97 -14.60 14.83
CA ALA A 217 2.88 -13.81 15.38
C ALA A 217 1.63 -13.82 14.47
N LEU A 218 1.80 -13.64 13.16
CA LEU A 218 0.72 -13.74 12.17
C LEU A 218 0.08 -15.14 12.15
N LYS A 219 0.88 -16.21 12.23
CA LYS A 219 0.34 -17.58 12.32
C LYS A 219 -0.52 -17.80 13.56
N VAL A 220 -0.09 -17.28 14.72
CA VAL A 220 -0.85 -17.39 15.97
C VAL A 220 -2.21 -16.72 15.81
N ILE A 221 -2.25 -15.50 15.25
CA ILE A 221 -3.50 -14.77 15.01
C ILE A 221 -4.45 -15.55 14.09
N LEU A 222 -3.94 -16.13 12.99
CA LEU A 222 -4.75 -16.98 12.11
C LEU A 222 -5.27 -18.23 12.83
N LYS A 223 -4.42 -18.88 13.64
CA LYS A 223 -4.80 -20.08 14.41
C LYS A 223 -5.90 -19.77 15.42
N GLU A 224 -5.80 -18.63 16.11
CA GLU A 224 -6.80 -18.16 17.08
C GLU A 224 -8.12 -17.74 16.41
N ALA A 225 -8.08 -17.33 15.14
CA ALA A 225 -9.28 -17.01 14.36
C ALA A 225 -10.07 -18.24 13.88
N GLY A 226 -9.48 -19.45 13.95
CA GLY A 226 -10.17 -20.70 13.67
C GLY A 226 -10.02 -21.21 12.23
N GLU A 227 -11.12 -21.67 11.63
CA GLU A 227 -11.14 -22.39 10.35
C GLU A 227 -10.62 -21.56 9.16
N THR A 228 -10.06 -22.24 8.15
CA THR A 228 -9.60 -21.61 6.90
C THR A 228 -10.69 -21.71 5.82
N PRO A 229 -11.10 -20.60 5.15
CA PRO A 229 -10.58 -19.24 5.28
C PRO A 229 -11.01 -18.56 6.59
N ALA A 230 -10.03 -17.92 7.25
CA ALA A 230 -10.24 -17.31 8.56
C ALA A 230 -11.26 -16.17 8.53
N LYS A 231 -12.05 -16.06 9.59
CA LYS A 231 -12.91 -14.90 9.85
C LYS A 231 -12.34 -14.12 11.03
N LEU A 232 -11.73 -12.98 10.75
CA LEU A 232 -11.09 -12.13 11.74
C LEU A 232 -12.12 -11.18 12.37
N ASP A 233 -12.13 -11.11 13.70
CA ASP A 233 -12.73 -9.99 14.41
C ASP A 233 -11.91 -8.71 14.25
N ASP A 234 -12.46 -7.58 14.72
CA ASP A 234 -11.82 -6.27 14.55
C ASP A 234 -10.47 -6.18 15.27
N GLN A 235 -10.32 -6.82 16.45
CA GLN A 235 -9.08 -6.80 17.21
C GLN A 235 -7.98 -7.59 16.51
N LYS A 236 -8.28 -8.80 16.04
CA LYS A 236 -7.33 -9.64 15.28
C LYS A 236 -6.94 -9.01 13.96
N ALA A 237 -7.87 -8.35 13.27
CA ALA A 237 -7.58 -7.58 12.06
C ALA A 237 -6.62 -6.41 12.36
N ASP A 238 -6.81 -5.70 13.47
CA ASP A 238 -5.93 -4.61 13.89
C ASP A 238 -4.54 -5.09 14.28
N ILE A 239 -4.42 -6.18 15.04
CA ILE A 239 -3.12 -6.77 15.39
C ILE A 239 -2.39 -7.23 14.13
N ALA A 240 -3.09 -7.88 13.18
CA ALA A 240 -2.50 -8.30 11.91
C ALA A 240 -2.01 -7.09 11.10
N SER A 241 -2.81 -6.02 11.02
CA SER A 241 -2.44 -4.77 10.35
C SER A 241 -1.16 -4.14 10.93
N GLU A 242 -1.08 -3.98 12.26
CA GLU A 242 0.12 -3.44 12.92
C GLU A 242 1.35 -4.34 12.73
N THR A 243 1.15 -5.66 12.77
CA THR A 243 2.23 -6.64 12.49
C THR A 243 2.74 -6.55 11.05
N LEU A 244 1.83 -6.40 10.07
CA LEU A 244 2.18 -6.24 8.66
C LEU A 244 2.94 -4.94 8.39
N LYS A 245 2.59 -3.85 9.07
CA LYS A 245 3.32 -2.57 8.97
C LYS A 245 4.72 -2.67 9.57
N ALA A 246 4.87 -3.36 10.70
CA ALA A 246 6.19 -3.65 11.27
C ALA A 246 7.04 -4.50 10.30
N LEU A 247 6.46 -5.54 9.70
CA LEU A 247 7.08 -6.34 8.65
C LEU A 247 7.49 -5.50 7.42
N PHE A 248 6.62 -4.58 6.98
CA PHE A 248 6.94 -3.67 5.89
C PHE A 248 8.19 -2.83 6.23
N ASN A 249 8.25 -2.26 7.43
CA ASN A 249 9.38 -1.44 7.85
C ASN A 249 10.70 -2.23 7.86
N ILE A 250 10.72 -3.44 8.42
CA ILE A 250 11.97 -4.22 8.52
C ILE A 250 12.42 -4.80 7.17
N THR A 251 11.47 -5.09 6.27
CA THR A 251 11.78 -5.60 4.92
C THR A 251 12.40 -4.54 4.01
N LEU A 252 12.32 -3.24 4.35
CA LEU A 252 13.00 -2.16 3.61
C LEU A 252 14.54 -2.25 3.65
N ILE A 253 15.10 -2.84 4.71
CA ILE A 253 16.56 -2.95 4.90
C ILE A 253 17.06 -4.39 4.89
N SER A 254 16.16 -5.37 4.77
CA SER A 254 16.52 -6.78 4.81
C SER A 254 17.29 -7.18 3.56
N SER A 255 18.43 -7.83 3.72
CA SER A 255 19.15 -8.49 2.63
C SER A 255 18.60 -9.90 2.41
N PHE A 256 18.43 -10.28 1.14
CA PHE A 256 17.93 -11.61 0.78
C PHE A 256 19.09 -12.62 0.72
N GLY A 257 19.44 -13.17 1.88
CA GLY A 257 20.27 -14.38 1.99
C GLY A 257 19.42 -15.67 2.05
N GLU A 258 20.05 -16.85 2.01
CA GLU A 258 19.35 -18.15 1.93
C GLU A 258 18.29 -18.36 3.04
N LYS A 259 18.60 -17.98 4.29
CA LYS A 259 17.66 -18.07 5.41
C LYS A 259 16.43 -17.19 5.18
N GLN A 260 16.66 -15.96 4.73
CA GLN A 260 15.60 -14.98 4.44
C GLN A 260 14.76 -15.39 3.23
N GLU A 261 15.29 -16.19 2.30
CA GLU A 261 14.51 -16.74 1.18
C GLU A 261 13.40 -17.67 1.66
N ALA A 262 13.73 -18.63 2.54
CA ALA A 262 12.76 -19.57 3.09
C ALA A 262 11.67 -18.83 3.88
N GLN A 263 12.08 -17.87 4.72
CA GLN A 263 11.17 -17.00 5.47
C GLN A 263 10.29 -16.16 4.54
N SER A 264 10.82 -15.66 3.43
CA SER A 264 10.04 -14.89 2.46
C SER A 264 8.98 -15.74 1.76
N ARG A 265 9.30 -16.98 1.39
CA ARG A 265 8.29 -17.92 0.81
C ARG A 265 7.18 -18.19 1.81
N GLU A 266 7.55 -18.50 3.04
CA GLU A 266 6.62 -18.75 4.13
C GLU A 266 5.71 -17.53 4.39
N LEU A 267 6.30 -16.33 4.43
CA LEU A 267 5.57 -15.08 4.57
C LEU A 267 4.53 -14.92 3.46
N VAL A 268 4.90 -15.10 2.18
CA VAL A 268 3.95 -14.99 1.06
C VAL A 268 2.80 -16.00 1.19
N GLY A 269 3.09 -17.23 1.64
CA GLY A 269 2.05 -18.22 1.94
C GLY A 269 1.09 -17.78 3.06
N ILE A 270 1.58 -17.07 4.08
CA ILE A 270 0.74 -16.48 5.13
C ILE A 270 -0.07 -15.30 4.60
N LEU A 271 0.53 -14.42 3.81
CA LEU A 271 -0.15 -13.29 3.18
C LEU A 271 -1.29 -13.76 2.26
N ARG A 272 -1.09 -14.88 1.55
CA ARG A 272 -2.15 -15.55 0.79
C ARG A 272 -3.35 -15.89 1.68
N ASN A 273 -3.10 -16.47 2.86
CA ASN A 273 -4.18 -16.85 3.78
C ASN A 273 -4.93 -15.63 4.32
N TYR A 274 -4.25 -14.51 4.59
CA TYR A 274 -4.90 -13.26 4.99
C TYR A 274 -5.67 -12.59 3.84
N LEU A 275 -5.20 -12.68 2.60
CA LEU A 275 -5.94 -12.18 1.42
C LEU A 275 -7.24 -12.97 1.20
N MET A 276 -7.27 -14.25 1.59
CA MET A 276 -8.45 -15.11 1.57
C MET A 276 -9.35 -14.95 2.80
N ALA A 277 -8.85 -14.31 3.86
CA ALA A 277 -9.60 -14.12 5.10
C ALA A 277 -10.70 -13.06 4.94
N SER A 278 -11.78 -13.21 5.71
CA SER A 278 -12.84 -12.21 5.82
C SER A 278 -12.75 -11.48 7.16
N THR A 279 -13.19 -10.22 7.21
CA THR A 279 -13.32 -9.47 8.46
C THR A 279 -14.78 -9.11 8.71
N ILE A 280 -15.13 -8.73 9.94
CA ILE A 280 -16.49 -8.28 10.28
C ILE A 280 -16.83 -6.97 9.55
N ASN A 281 -15.87 -6.02 9.52
CA ASN A 281 -16.02 -4.72 8.87
C ASN A 281 -15.26 -4.68 7.53
N LEU A 282 -15.94 -4.25 6.45
CA LEU A 282 -15.34 -4.10 5.11
C LEU A 282 -14.13 -3.14 5.08
N GLU A 283 -14.15 -2.07 5.88
CA GLU A 283 -13.04 -1.13 6.00
C GLU A 283 -11.78 -1.83 6.51
N LYS A 284 -11.92 -2.74 7.48
CA LYS A 284 -10.82 -3.55 8.00
C LYS A 284 -10.30 -4.52 6.94
N THR A 285 -11.18 -5.12 6.14
CA THR A 285 -10.77 -5.94 4.99
C THR A 285 -9.92 -5.11 4.02
N TRP A 286 -10.33 -3.88 3.72
CA TRP A 286 -9.59 -3.00 2.81
C TRP A 286 -8.25 -2.54 3.39
N GLN A 287 -8.20 -2.21 4.67
CA GLN A 287 -6.96 -1.86 5.36
C GLN A 287 -5.98 -3.03 5.34
N LEU A 288 -6.44 -4.24 5.66
CA LEU A 288 -5.62 -5.45 5.65
C LEU A 288 -5.07 -5.73 4.24
N ARG A 289 -5.91 -5.65 3.20
CA ARG A 289 -5.46 -5.79 1.79
C ARG A 289 -4.41 -4.75 1.41
N ASN A 290 -4.60 -3.50 1.84
CA ASN A 290 -3.63 -2.42 1.61
C ASN A 290 -2.27 -2.73 2.25
N ASP A 291 -2.25 -3.14 3.51
CA ASP A 291 -1.02 -3.46 4.23
C ASP A 291 -0.29 -4.67 3.62
N ILE A 292 -1.04 -5.70 3.21
CA ILE A 292 -0.48 -6.87 2.52
C ILE A 292 0.14 -6.48 1.17
N VAL A 293 -0.57 -5.68 0.36
CA VAL A 293 -0.06 -5.22 -0.93
C VAL A 293 1.21 -4.38 -0.73
N ASN A 294 1.22 -3.48 0.24
CA ASN A 294 2.41 -2.69 0.58
C ASN A 294 3.59 -3.59 0.94
N LEU A 295 3.39 -4.60 1.79
CA LEU A 295 4.44 -5.56 2.15
C LEU A 295 4.95 -6.36 0.93
N LEU A 296 4.06 -6.81 0.04
CA LEU A 296 4.45 -7.51 -1.18
C LEU A 296 5.36 -6.64 -2.08
N THR A 297 5.25 -5.31 -2.06
CA THR A 297 6.17 -4.45 -2.83
C THR A 297 7.64 -4.66 -2.46
N ASN A 298 7.94 -5.00 -1.20
CA ASN A 298 9.30 -5.28 -0.73
C ASN A 298 9.76 -6.72 -0.98
N ILE A 299 8.84 -7.67 -1.20
CA ILE A 299 9.16 -9.09 -1.35
C ILE A 299 9.53 -9.43 -2.81
N PRO A 300 10.60 -10.19 -3.08
CA PRO A 300 10.97 -10.60 -4.43
C PRO A 300 9.83 -11.34 -5.14
N ALA A 301 9.60 -10.98 -6.41
CA ALA A 301 8.50 -11.52 -7.19
C ALA A 301 8.63 -13.04 -7.45
N THR A 302 9.84 -13.59 -7.34
CA THR A 302 10.11 -15.03 -7.44
C THR A 302 9.27 -15.85 -6.48
N TYR A 303 8.93 -15.31 -5.30
CA TYR A 303 8.12 -16.00 -4.29
C TYR A 303 6.61 -15.85 -4.46
N TYR A 304 6.15 -15.05 -5.42
CA TYR A 304 4.71 -14.88 -5.66
C TYR A 304 4.02 -16.16 -6.16
N THR A 305 4.76 -17.20 -6.53
CA THR A 305 4.19 -18.54 -6.73
C THR A 305 3.42 -19.03 -5.51
N GLU A 306 3.85 -18.65 -4.30
CA GLU A 306 3.20 -19.00 -3.05
C GLU A 306 1.84 -18.32 -2.86
N LEU A 307 1.49 -17.29 -3.67
CA LEU A 307 0.13 -16.74 -3.71
C LEU A 307 -0.86 -17.68 -4.41
N LEU A 308 -0.36 -18.64 -5.19
CA LEU A 308 -1.16 -19.58 -5.96
C LEU A 308 -1.33 -20.88 -5.17
N MET A 309 -2.46 -21.55 -5.40
CA MET A 309 -2.69 -22.91 -4.90
C MET A 309 -3.08 -23.81 -6.07
N PRO A 310 -2.78 -25.11 -6.03
CA PRO A 310 -3.37 -26.04 -6.97
C PRO A 310 -4.90 -26.02 -6.82
N VAL A 311 -5.62 -26.20 -7.93
CA VAL A 311 -7.07 -26.35 -7.88
C VAL A 311 -7.40 -27.66 -7.17
N ASP A 312 -8.13 -27.56 -6.08
CA ASP A 312 -8.74 -28.70 -5.42
C ASP A 312 -10.05 -29.05 -6.14
N GLU A 313 -10.12 -30.25 -6.74
CA GLU A 313 -11.30 -30.72 -7.46
C GLU A 313 -12.49 -30.98 -6.53
N SER A 314 -12.24 -31.21 -5.24
CA SER A 314 -13.30 -31.45 -4.25
C SER A 314 -14.04 -30.17 -3.85
N THR A 315 -13.42 -29.00 -4.07
CA THR A 315 -13.99 -27.70 -3.74
C THR A 315 -14.54 -27.01 -4.99
N PRO A 316 -15.84 -26.62 -5.01
CA PRO A 316 -16.40 -25.89 -6.14
C PRO A 316 -15.75 -24.51 -6.25
N LEU A 317 -15.02 -24.27 -7.34
CA LEU A 317 -14.35 -23.00 -7.62
C LEU A 317 -14.80 -22.51 -9.01
N PRO A 318 -15.29 -21.25 -9.15
CA PRO A 318 -15.73 -20.71 -10.42
C PRO A 318 -14.68 -20.85 -11.53
N LYS A 319 -15.11 -21.11 -12.76
CA LYS A 319 -14.21 -21.23 -13.93
C LYS A 319 -13.35 -19.97 -14.14
N SER A 320 -13.89 -18.79 -13.80
CA SER A 320 -13.16 -17.52 -13.86
C SER A 320 -12.00 -17.41 -12.87
N LEU A 321 -11.95 -18.26 -11.83
CA LEU A 321 -10.89 -18.29 -10.81
C LEU A 321 -9.95 -19.50 -11.01
N ARG A 322 -10.14 -20.29 -12.06
CA ARG A 322 -9.30 -21.44 -12.42
C ARG A 322 -8.49 -21.11 -13.68
N PHE A 323 -7.18 -21.30 -13.62
CA PHE A 323 -6.32 -21.11 -14.78
C PHE A 323 -5.09 -22.03 -14.73
N GLU A 324 -4.84 -22.82 -15.79
CA GLU A 324 -3.71 -23.77 -15.85
C GLU A 324 -3.57 -24.66 -14.59
N ASN A 325 -4.69 -25.22 -14.08
CA ASN A 325 -4.77 -26.00 -12.83
C ASN A 325 -4.36 -25.25 -11.54
N GLN A 326 -4.31 -23.92 -11.59
CA GLN A 326 -4.07 -23.06 -10.44
C GLN A 326 -5.34 -22.31 -10.03
N ASN A 327 -5.53 -22.17 -8.73
CA ASN A 327 -6.51 -21.32 -8.09
C ASN A 327 -5.97 -19.88 -8.09
N MET A 328 -6.67 -19.00 -8.82
CA MET A 328 -6.31 -17.60 -9.02
C MET A 328 -7.08 -16.64 -8.11
N THR A 329 -7.83 -17.13 -7.11
CA THR A 329 -8.66 -16.29 -6.23
C THR A 329 -7.89 -15.13 -5.64
N VAL A 330 -6.69 -15.36 -5.10
CA VAL A 330 -5.88 -14.28 -4.48
C VAL A 330 -5.43 -13.23 -5.49
N ILE A 331 -5.02 -13.66 -6.69
CA ILE A 331 -4.65 -12.73 -7.77
C ILE A 331 -5.87 -11.92 -8.22
N TYR A 332 -7.03 -12.57 -8.32
CA TYR A 332 -8.28 -11.90 -8.64
C TYR A 332 -8.70 -10.90 -7.55
N GLU A 333 -8.56 -11.23 -6.27
CA GLU A 333 -8.84 -10.32 -5.16
C GLU A 333 -7.95 -9.07 -5.17
N ILE A 334 -6.66 -9.19 -5.50
CA ILE A 334 -5.77 -8.04 -5.68
C ILE A 334 -6.23 -7.18 -6.87
N LEU A 335 -6.66 -7.81 -7.97
CA LEU A 335 -7.17 -7.10 -9.14
C LEU A 335 -8.49 -6.36 -8.84
N MET A 336 -9.41 -7.01 -8.12
CA MET A 336 -10.67 -6.39 -7.70
C MET A 336 -10.44 -5.28 -6.67
N PHE A 337 -9.42 -5.41 -5.83
CA PHE A 337 -9.00 -4.33 -4.94
C PHE A 337 -8.54 -3.09 -5.73
N LEU A 338 -7.78 -3.27 -6.82
CA LEU A 338 -7.44 -2.17 -7.73
C LEU A 338 -8.69 -1.54 -8.35
N GLU A 339 -9.63 -2.36 -8.85
CA GLU A 339 -10.87 -1.88 -9.45
C GLU A 339 -11.72 -1.07 -8.47
N ALA A 340 -11.84 -1.54 -7.23
CA ALA A 340 -12.51 -0.80 -6.17
C ALA A 340 -11.86 0.57 -5.95
N LYS A 341 -10.52 0.65 -5.91
CA LYS A 341 -9.79 1.93 -5.76
C LYS A 341 -9.93 2.88 -6.95
N PHE A 342 -10.20 2.39 -8.16
CA PHE A 342 -10.56 3.26 -9.27
C PHE A 342 -11.95 3.88 -9.09
N ASN A 343 -12.88 3.14 -8.50
CA ASN A 343 -14.25 3.59 -8.28
C ASN A 343 -14.39 4.56 -7.09
N ASP A 344 -13.47 4.53 -6.12
CA ASP A 344 -13.48 5.37 -4.91
C ASP A 344 -13.27 6.89 -5.14
N LYS A 345 -13.06 7.36 -6.39
CA LYS A 345 -12.84 8.78 -6.76
C LYS A 345 -11.86 9.51 -5.83
N SER A 346 -10.68 8.94 -5.58
CA SER A 346 -9.64 9.55 -4.75
C SER A 346 -9.09 10.86 -5.35
N SER A 347 -8.74 11.81 -4.48
CA SER A 347 -8.06 13.05 -4.88
C SER A 347 -6.74 12.76 -5.58
N ILE A 348 -6.34 13.62 -6.53
CA ILE A 348 -5.12 13.43 -7.35
C ILE A 348 -3.89 13.26 -6.46
N GLY A 349 -3.79 14.02 -5.36
CA GLY A 349 -2.65 13.94 -4.43
C GLY A 349 -2.44 12.57 -3.78
N ASN A 350 -3.52 11.80 -3.57
CA ASN A 350 -3.46 10.50 -2.90
C ASN A 350 -3.33 9.32 -3.90
N GLN A 351 -3.48 9.57 -5.20
CA GLN A 351 -3.46 8.50 -6.21
C GLN A 351 -2.14 7.74 -6.24
N LEU A 352 -1.02 8.42 -5.98
CA LEU A 352 0.30 7.79 -5.97
C LEU A 352 0.40 6.73 -4.88
N GLU A 353 0.04 7.09 -3.65
CA GLU A 353 0.08 6.19 -2.49
C GLU A 353 -0.92 5.04 -2.63
N ILE A 354 -2.09 5.28 -3.25
CA ILE A 354 -3.13 4.26 -3.42
C ILE A 354 -2.82 3.28 -4.55
N TYR A 355 -2.47 3.78 -5.74
CA TYR A 355 -2.34 2.94 -6.94
C TYR A 355 -0.95 2.34 -7.10
N SER A 356 0.11 3.05 -6.72
CA SER A 356 1.49 2.60 -6.96
C SER A 356 1.79 1.23 -6.35
N PRO A 357 1.44 0.94 -5.07
CA PRO A 357 1.74 -0.36 -4.49
C PRO A 357 1.03 -1.51 -5.21
N ILE A 358 -0.27 -1.33 -5.51
CA ILE A 358 -1.09 -2.37 -6.17
C ILE A 358 -0.56 -2.65 -7.58
N LEU A 359 -0.33 -1.59 -8.36
CA LEU A 359 0.21 -1.69 -9.71
C LEU A 359 1.62 -2.29 -9.71
N SER A 360 2.45 -1.99 -8.71
CA SER A 360 3.80 -2.55 -8.55
C SER A 360 3.77 -4.04 -8.28
N VAL A 361 2.86 -4.49 -7.40
CA VAL A 361 2.67 -5.93 -7.14
C VAL A 361 2.18 -6.65 -8.40
N LEU A 362 1.18 -6.10 -9.11
CA LEU A 362 0.69 -6.68 -10.35
C LEU A 362 1.80 -6.73 -11.42
N TYR A 363 2.55 -5.64 -11.62
CA TYR A 363 3.67 -5.58 -12.55
C TYR A 363 4.73 -6.63 -12.24
N LYS A 364 5.18 -6.71 -10.98
CA LYS A 364 6.12 -7.73 -10.50
C LYS A 364 5.59 -9.14 -10.77
N ALA A 365 4.32 -9.39 -10.49
CA ALA A 365 3.69 -10.70 -10.67
C ALA A 365 3.63 -11.11 -12.15
N VAL A 366 3.22 -10.21 -13.04
CA VAL A 366 3.13 -10.51 -14.48
C VAL A 366 4.50 -10.67 -15.12
N THR A 367 5.52 -9.98 -14.62
CA THR A 367 6.89 -10.12 -15.15
C THR A 367 7.48 -11.47 -14.72
N ALA A 368 7.34 -11.84 -13.44
CA ALA A 368 7.93 -13.06 -12.92
C ALA A 368 7.19 -14.35 -13.33
N HIS A 369 5.85 -14.34 -13.40
CA HIS A 369 5.06 -15.59 -13.51
C HIS A 369 4.18 -15.63 -14.76
N ARG A 370 4.43 -16.60 -15.64
CA ARG A 370 3.68 -16.79 -16.90
C ARG A 370 2.18 -16.99 -16.68
N SER A 371 1.80 -17.85 -15.74
CA SER A 371 0.39 -18.19 -15.50
C SER A 371 -0.40 -16.99 -14.96
N ILE A 372 0.19 -16.23 -14.03
CA ILE A 372 -0.38 -14.96 -13.54
C ILE A 372 -0.52 -13.95 -14.68
N ARG A 373 0.53 -13.78 -15.51
CA ARG A 373 0.51 -12.86 -16.66
C ARG A 373 -0.62 -13.18 -17.63
N LYS A 374 -0.78 -14.45 -18.01
CA LYS A 374 -1.85 -14.87 -18.93
C LYS A 374 -3.23 -14.69 -18.30
N TYR A 375 -3.38 -15.06 -17.03
CA TYR A 375 -4.62 -14.87 -16.30
C TYR A 375 -5.03 -13.39 -16.23
N LEU A 376 -4.14 -12.52 -15.74
CA LEU A 376 -4.39 -11.08 -15.65
C LEU A 376 -4.60 -10.44 -17.03
N ARG A 377 -3.92 -10.92 -18.07
CA ARG A 377 -4.20 -10.48 -19.45
C ARG A 377 -5.65 -10.74 -19.84
N LEU A 378 -6.25 -11.88 -19.46
CA LEU A 378 -7.64 -12.21 -19.83
C LEU A 378 -8.64 -11.27 -19.14
N HIS A 379 -8.33 -10.81 -17.93
CA HIS A 379 -9.19 -9.89 -17.18
C HIS A 379 -8.97 -8.42 -17.52
N ILE A 380 -7.72 -7.99 -17.70
CA ILE A 380 -7.37 -6.59 -17.99
C ILE A 380 -7.52 -6.28 -19.49
N LEU A 381 -7.05 -7.18 -20.37
CA LEU A 381 -7.04 -7.01 -21.83
C LEU A 381 -7.77 -8.19 -22.52
N PRO A 382 -9.07 -8.38 -22.25
CA PRO A 382 -9.86 -9.44 -22.88
C PRO A 382 -9.87 -9.25 -24.41
N PRO A 383 -10.03 -10.33 -25.21
CA PRO A 383 -10.23 -10.21 -26.65
C PRO A 383 -11.34 -9.20 -26.98
N LEU A 384 -11.06 -8.27 -27.90
CA LEU A 384 -11.99 -7.19 -28.22
C LEU A 384 -13.22 -7.75 -28.93
N LYS A 385 -14.41 -7.52 -28.38
CA LYS A 385 -15.68 -7.95 -28.97
C LYS A 385 -16.58 -6.74 -29.19
N ASP A 386 -17.00 -6.14 -28.08
CA ASP A 386 -17.90 -4.98 -28.07
C ASP A 386 -17.19 -3.63 -27.88
N ASN A 387 -17.94 -2.53 -28.08
CA ASN A 387 -17.55 -1.16 -27.75
C ASN A 387 -16.30 -0.61 -28.47
N MET A 388 -16.06 -1.04 -29.70
CA MET A 388 -14.96 -0.51 -30.53
C MET A 388 -15.20 0.95 -30.99
N ASP A 389 -16.38 1.50 -30.75
CA ASP A 389 -16.75 2.87 -31.13
C ASP A 389 -16.41 3.91 -30.04
N LYS A 390 -16.03 3.47 -28.83
CA LYS A 390 -15.61 4.33 -27.72
C LYS A 390 -14.09 4.32 -27.58
N ARG A 391 -13.52 5.44 -27.15
CA ARG A 391 -12.07 5.50 -26.90
C ARG A 391 -11.70 4.61 -25.72
N PRO A 392 -10.52 3.96 -25.74
CA PRO A 392 -10.09 3.08 -24.66
C PRO A 392 -10.16 3.73 -23.27
N GLU A 393 -9.70 4.98 -23.13
CA GLU A 393 -9.67 5.75 -21.88
C GLU A 393 -11.03 6.24 -21.37
N GLU A 394 -12.09 6.17 -22.19
CA GLU A 394 -13.45 6.56 -21.83
C GLU A 394 -14.27 5.39 -21.25
N MET A 395 -13.71 4.18 -21.24
CA MET A 395 -14.41 2.98 -20.80
C MET A 395 -14.38 2.82 -19.28
N ASN A 396 -15.53 2.47 -18.69
CA ASN A 396 -15.63 2.11 -17.27
C ASN A 396 -15.27 0.62 -17.03
N THR A 397 -14.08 0.22 -17.46
CA THR A 397 -13.53 -1.14 -17.28
C THR A 397 -12.12 -1.03 -16.72
N LEU A 398 -11.55 -2.09 -16.16
CA LEU A 398 -10.12 -2.11 -15.74
C LEU A 398 -9.19 -1.58 -16.84
N ARG A 399 -9.38 -2.03 -18.09
CA ARG A 399 -8.65 -1.50 -19.25
C ARG A 399 -8.77 0.00 -19.37
N GLY A 400 -9.99 0.54 -19.31
CA GLY A 400 -10.22 1.95 -19.55
C GLY A 400 -9.67 2.85 -18.44
N HIS A 401 -9.78 2.41 -17.18
CA HIS A 401 -9.12 3.09 -16.06
C HIS A 401 -7.60 3.12 -16.22
N LEU A 402 -6.96 2.01 -16.61
CA LEU A 402 -5.53 1.97 -16.88
C LEU A 402 -5.15 2.83 -18.10
N CYS A 403 -5.92 2.79 -19.19
CA CYS A 403 -5.70 3.65 -20.36
C CYS A 403 -5.77 5.14 -19.99
N LYS A 404 -6.70 5.53 -19.12
CA LYS A 404 -6.79 6.91 -18.60
C LYS A 404 -5.55 7.30 -17.79
N LEU A 405 -4.96 6.37 -17.05
CA LEU A 405 -3.71 6.61 -16.31
C LEU A 405 -2.47 6.72 -17.21
N LEU A 406 -2.51 6.30 -18.47
CA LEU A 406 -1.40 6.53 -19.42
C LEU A 406 -1.17 8.01 -19.76
N THR A 407 -2.13 8.88 -19.44
CA THR A 407 -2.05 10.33 -19.69
C THR A 407 -2.14 11.15 -18.39
N THR A 408 -2.01 10.51 -17.23
CA THR A 408 -1.97 11.20 -15.92
C THR A 408 -0.73 12.10 -15.79
N PRO A 409 -0.83 13.27 -15.11
CA PRO A 409 0.34 14.10 -14.82
C PRO A 409 1.30 13.45 -13.81
N ILE A 410 0.86 12.44 -13.06
CA ILE A 410 1.69 11.71 -12.10
C ILE A 410 2.56 10.69 -12.85
N THR A 411 3.76 11.11 -13.24
CA THR A 411 4.66 10.33 -14.10
C THR A 411 4.96 8.93 -13.56
N GLN A 412 5.13 8.77 -12.25
CA GLN A 412 5.40 7.46 -11.65
C GLN A 412 4.27 6.45 -11.90
N ILE A 413 3.01 6.88 -11.77
CA ILE A 413 1.85 6.02 -12.06
C ILE A 413 1.77 5.75 -13.56
N ARG A 414 1.91 6.80 -14.38
CA ARG A 414 1.88 6.70 -15.84
C ARG A 414 2.86 5.64 -16.34
N ASP A 415 4.11 5.73 -15.90
CA ASP A 415 5.19 4.88 -16.36
C ASP A 415 4.95 3.44 -15.87
N LEU A 416 4.52 3.25 -14.61
CA LEU A 416 4.19 1.94 -14.06
C LEU A 416 3.01 1.25 -14.79
N VAL A 417 1.96 1.99 -15.13
CA VAL A 417 0.83 1.47 -15.91
C VAL A 417 1.26 1.11 -17.33
N ALA A 418 2.08 1.95 -17.96
CA ALA A 418 2.61 1.70 -19.29
C ALA A 418 3.46 0.41 -19.32
N GLU A 419 4.30 0.20 -18.32
CA GLU A 419 5.09 -1.03 -18.14
C GLU A 419 4.21 -2.27 -17.95
N LEU A 420 3.23 -2.20 -17.05
CA LEU A 420 2.28 -3.28 -16.81
C LEU A 420 1.54 -3.70 -18.10
N LEU A 421 0.97 -2.72 -18.82
CA LEU A 421 0.23 -2.99 -20.05
C LEU A 421 1.13 -3.53 -21.16
N PHE A 422 2.38 -3.06 -21.25
CA PHE A 422 3.33 -3.51 -22.26
C PHE A 422 3.76 -4.97 -22.02
N VAL A 423 4.04 -5.36 -20.78
CA VAL A 423 4.34 -6.76 -20.41
C VAL A 423 3.14 -7.68 -20.67
N LEU A 424 1.92 -7.24 -20.34
CA LEU A 424 0.69 -7.98 -20.68
C LEU A 424 0.54 -8.15 -22.20
N CYS A 425 1.03 -7.19 -22.98
CA CYS A 425 1.11 -7.24 -24.45
C CYS A 425 2.34 -7.99 -24.98
N LYS A 426 3.08 -8.73 -24.15
CA LYS A 426 4.33 -9.43 -24.53
C LYS A 426 5.40 -8.49 -25.12
N CYS A 427 5.48 -7.26 -24.61
CA CYS A 427 6.37 -6.21 -25.12
C CYS A 427 6.22 -5.94 -26.63
N ASN A 428 5.03 -6.17 -27.19
CA ASN A 428 4.74 -5.96 -28.60
C ASN A 428 3.93 -4.67 -28.80
N ALA A 429 4.53 -3.70 -29.50
CA ALA A 429 3.93 -2.38 -29.74
C ALA A 429 2.58 -2.48 -30.49
N SER A 430 2.48 -3.32 -31.51
CA SER A 430 1.24 -3.49 -32.28
C SER A 430 0.08 -4.03 -31.42
N ARG A 431 0.36 -4.97 -30.51
CA ARG A 431 -0.64 -5.48 -29.56
C ARG A 431 -1.07 -4.40 -28.58
N MET A 432 -0.13 -3.61 -28.06
CA MET A 432 -0.46 -2.51 -27.16
C MET A 432 -1.34 -1.46 -27.86
N ILE A 433 -0.96 -1.03 -29.08
CA ILE A 433 -1.74 -0.08 -29.90
C ILE A 433 -3.17 -0.56 -30.09
N LYS A 434 -3.38 -1.86 -30.37
CA LYS A 434 -4.73 -2.43 -30.51
C LYS A 434 -5.60 -2.20 -29.27
N TYR A 435 -5.02 -2.30 -28.08
CA TYR A 435 -5.79 -2.25 -26.82
C TYR A 435 -5.91 -0.84 -26.25
N THR A 436 -4.90 0.00 -26.43
CA THR A 436 -4.78 1.31 -25.77
C THR A 436 -4.95 2.49 -26.72
N GLY A 437 -4.82 2.28 -28.03
CA GLY A 437 -4.59 3.37 -28.98
C GLY A 437 -3.15 3.89 -28.92
N TYR A 438 -2.59 4.28 -30.07
CA TYR A 438 -1.23 4.80 -30.16
C TYR A 438 -1.06 6.12 -29.40
N GLY A 439 -2.08 6.99 -29.38
CA GLY A 439 -2.00 8.28 -28.68
C GLY A 439 -1.69 8.12 -27.18
N ASN A 440 -2.39 7.19 -26.51
CA ASN A 440 -2.17 6.90 -25.09
C ASN A 440 -0.80 6.24 -24.84
N ALA A 441 -0.32 5.40 -25.75
CA ALA A 441 0.95 4.67 -25.60
C ALA A 441 2.18 5.40 -26.15
N ALA A 442 2.00 6.54 -26.84
CA ALA A 442 3.07 7.25 -27.55
C ALA A 442 4.23 7.66 -26.63
N GLY A 443 3.93 8.05 -25.37
CA GLY A 443 4.95 8.39 -24.38
C GLY A 443 5.90 7.23 -24.10
N LEU A 444 5.37 6.02 -23.88
CA LEU A 444 6.17 4.81 -23.67
C LEU A 444 7.00 4.48 -24.91
N PHE A 445 6.40 4.55 -26.11
CA PHE A 445 7.11 4.25 -27.36
C PHE A 445 8.23 5.25 -27.63
N ALA A 446 8.05 6.53 -27.28
CA ALA A 446 9.10 7.53 -27.38
C ALA A 446 10.27 7.21 -26.43
N GLN A 447 9.97 6.82 -25.19
CA GLN A 447 11.00 6.47 -24.19
C GLN A 447 11.80 5.23 -24.60
N ARG A 448 11.12 4.20 -25.12
CA ARG A 448 11.72 2.93 -25.57
C ARG A 448 12.31 2.94 -26.98
N GLY A 449 12.13 4.02 -27.75
CA GLY A 449 12.60 4.08 -29.14
C GLY A 449 11.79 3.20 -30.11
N LEU A 450 10.50 3.03 -29.86
CA LEU A 450 9.59 2.19 -30.65
C LEU A 450 8.76 2.99 -31.67
N LEU A 451 8.88 4.33 -31.71
CA LEU A 451 8.14 5.17 -32.68
C LEU A 451 8.47 4.85 -34.14
N GLY A 452 9.63 4.26 -34.39
CA GLY A 452 10.08 3.83 -35.73
C GLY A 452 9.57 2.47 -36.18
N GLY A 453 8.70 1.80 -35.41
CA GLY A 453 8.22 0.44 -35.72
C GLY A 453 9.26 -0.65 -35.46
N LYS A 454 10.31 -0.34 -34.69
CA LYS A 454 11.26 -1.34 -34.21
C LYS A 454 10.58 -2.28 -33.22
N LYS A 455 11.06 -3.52 -33.18
CA LYS A 455 10.69 -4.48 -32.14
C LYS A 455 11.49 -4.20 -30.88
N ASP A 456 10.85 -4.38 -29.74
CA ASP A 456 11.52 -4.32 -28.45
C ASP A 456 12.39 -5.59 -28.27
N ALA A 457 13.56 -5.46 -27.67
CA ALA A 457 14.45 -6.61 -27.45
C ALA A 457 13.79 -7.65 -26.52
N ALA A 458 13.00 -7.20 -25.54
CA ALA A 458 12.30 -8.08 -24.61
C ALA A 458 11.16 -8.87 -25.28
N GLU A 459 10.71 -8.50 -26.49
CA GLU A 459 9.71 -9.28 -27.23
C GLU A 459 10.18 -10.73 -27.49
N ALA A 460 11.49 -10.94 -27.64
CA ALA A 460 12.08 -12.26 -27.88
C ALA A 460 12.03 -13.19 -26.65
N GLU A 461 11.90 -12.65 -25.43
CA GLU A 461 11.82 -13.45 -24.19
C GLU A 461 10.44 -14.11 -24.01
N PHE A 462 9.44 -13.68 -24.79
CA PHE A 462 8.09 -14.23 -24.72
C PHE A 462 7.86 -15.27 -25.82
N SER A 463 7.24 -16.40 -25.45
CA SER A 463 6.86 -17.44 -26.42
C SER A 463 5.99 -16.88 -27.55
N SER A 464 6.36 -17.29 -28.77
CA SER A 464 5.67 -16.98 -30.03
C SER A 464 4.30 -17.66 -30.16
N GLU A 465 3.91 -18.54 -29.22
CA GLU A 465 2.57 -19.12 -29.16
C GLU A 465 1.53 -18.00 -29.25
N SER A 466 0.87 -17.94 -30.40
CA SER A 466 -0.12 -16.95 -30.73
C SER A 466 -1.42 -17.33 -30.03
N GLU A 467 -1.63 -16.79 -28.84
CA GLU A 467 -2.99 -16.58 -28.36
C GLU A 467 -3.62 -15.54 -29.30
N CYS A 468 -4.16 -16.03 -30.42
CA CYS A 468 -4.84 -15.20 -31.40
C CYS A 468 -5.97 -14.48 -30.66
N SER A 469 -5.80 -13.17 -30.52
CA SER A 469 -6.74 -12.31 -29.80
C SER A 469 -7.50 -11.41 -30.75
N GLU A 470 -7.36 -11.69 -32.04
CA GLU A 470 -8.21 -11.15 -33.08
C GLU A 470 -9.47 -12.01 -33.07
N THR A 471 -10.56 -11.41 -32.62
CA THR A 471 -11.90 -11.98 -32.75
C THR A 471 -12.39 -11.75 -34.17
N GLU A 472 -13.41 -12.50 -34.60
CA GLU A 472 -14.07 -12.27 -35.89
C GLU A 472 -14.62 -10.83 -35.98
N GLU A 473 -15.22 -10.34 -34.89
CA GLU A 473 -15.75 -8.98 -34.77
C GLU A 473 -14.67 -7.90 -34.95
N TYR A 474 -13.52 -8.07 -34.28
CA TYR A 474 -12.40 -7.13 -34.44
C TYR A 474 -11.83 -7.19 -35.86
N SER A 475 -11.68 -8.38 -36.42
CA SER A 475 -11.15 -8.56 -37.77
C SER A 475 -12.04 -7.89 -38.82
N GLY A 476 -13.36 -7.98 -38.66
CA GLY A 476 -14.33 -7.29 -39.51
C GLY A 476 -14.25 -5.76 -39.44
N LYS A 477 -13.95 -5.19 -38.26
CA LYS A 477 -13.88 -3.73 -38.06
C LYS A 477 -12.46 -3.15 -38.08
N LYS A 478 -11.41 -3.97 -38.17
CA LYS A 478 -10.00 -3.55 -38.08
C LYS A 478 -9.64 -2.42 -39.03
N HIS A 479 -10.20 -2.44 -40.24
CA HIS A 479 -9.99 -1.42 -41.27
C HIS A 479 -10.64 -0.06 -40.97
N LEU A 480 -11.62 -0.02 -40.05
CA LEU A 480 -12.33 1.20 -39.63
C LEU A 480 -11.75 1.82 -38.36
N ILE A 481 -10.88 1.10 -37.65
CA ILE A 481 -10.31 1.56 -36.38
C ILE A 481 -9.15 2.50 -36.67
N ASN A 482 -9.23 3.72 -36.16
CA ASN A 482 -8.11 4.65 -36.19
C ASN A 482 -7.04 4.19 -35.17
N PRO A 483 -5.82 3.83 -35.60
CA PRO A 483 -4.79 3.33 -34.69
C PRO A 483 -4.35 4.33 -33.63
N VAL A 484 -4.49 5.64 -33.90
CA VAL A 484 -4.15 6.70 -32.94
C VAL A 484 -5.15 6.74 -31.80
N MET A 485 -6.45 6.70 -32.11
CA MET A 485 -7.51 6.74 -31.10
C MET A 485 -7.81 5.37 -30.49
N GLY A 486 -7.50 4.28 -31.18
CA GLY A 486 -7.85 2.91 -30.74
C GLY A 486 -9.34 2.60 -30.82
N CYS A 487 -10.12 3.40 -31.54
CA CYS A 487 -11.56 3.22 -31.74
C CYS A 487 -11.95 3.48 -33.21
N VAL A 488 -13.16 3.06 -33.58
CA VAL A 488 -13.77 3.39 -34.87
C VAL A 488 -14.04 4.88 -34.90
N GLU A 489 -13.51 5.54 -35.92
CA GLU A 489 -13.71 6.96 -36.13
C GLU A 489 -15.08 7.19 -36.75
N LYS A 490 -15.87 8.11 -36.15
CA LYS A 490 -17.11 8.54 -36.78
C LYS A 490 -16.76 9.27 -38.07
N PRO A 491 -17.50 9.04 -39.18
CA PRO A 491 -17.22 9.73 -40.44
C PRO A 491 -17.21 11.25 -40.21
N HIS A 492 -16.05 11.87 -40.36
CA HIS A 492 -15.95 13.32 -40.36
C HIS A 492 -16.05 13.82 -41.80
N THR A 493 -16.69 14.97 -42.01
CA THR A 493 -16.64 15.65 -43.30
C THR A 493 -15.18 15.97 -43.62
N ASN A 494 -14.77 15.79 -44.87
CA ASN A 494 -13.41 16.16 -45.27
C ASN A 494 -13.27 17.69 -45.10
N PRO A 495 -12.34 18.18 -44.27
CA PRO A 495 -12.17 19.61 -44.02
C PRO A 495 -11.78 20.39 -45.29
N MET A 496 -11.24 19.71 -46.30
CA MET A 496 -10.87 20.28 -47.59
C MET A 496 -12.00 20.18 -48.64
N ALA A 497 -13.17 19.65 -48.26
CA ALA A 497 -14.32 19.55 -49.16
C ALA A 497 -14.82 20.95 -49.53
N GLY A 498 -14.90 21.24 -50.83
CA GLY A 498 -15.34 22.54 -51.34
C GLY A 498 -14.24 23.61 -51.46
N MET A 499 -12.99 23.30 -51.09
CA MET A 499 -11.84 24.18 -51.33
C MET A 499 -11.28 24.01 -52.75
N THR A 500 -10.93 25.13 -53.41
CA THR A 500 -10.19 25.12 -54.68
C THR A 500 -8.73 24.70 -54.46
N GLU A 501 -8.03 24.22 -55.49
CA GLU A 501 -6.61 23.84 -55.35
C GLU A 501 -5.73 25.00 -54.85
N GLU A 502 -5.97 26.22 -55.34
CA GLU A 502 -5.29 27.43 -54.87
C GLU A 502 -5.50 27.67 -53.36
N GLN A 503 -6.71 27.43 -52.86
CA GLN A 503 -7.00 27.54 -51.43
C GLN A 503 -6.29 26.46 -50.62
N LYS A 504 -6.17 25.23 -51.15
CA LYS A 504 -5.42 24.15 -50.49
C LYS A 504 -3.93 24.49 -50.40
N GLU A 505 -3.35 25.03 -51.48
CA GLU A 505 -1.96 25.48 -51.49
C GLU A 505 -1.72 26.63 -50.51
N TYR A 506 -2.64 27.60 -50.46
CA TYR A 506 -2.57 28.71 -49.52
C TYR A 506 -2.62 28.25 -48.06
N GLU A 507 -3.51 27.31 -47.71
CA GLU A 507 -3.57 26.71 -46.37
C GLU A 507 -2.32 25.88 -46.04
N ALA A 508 -1.75 25.18 -47.02
CA ALA A 508 -0.49 24.45 -46.84
C ALA A 508 0.69 25.40 -46.56
N MET A 509 0.77 26.54 -47.23
CA MET A 509 1.76 27.58 -46.97
C MET A 509 1.60 28.19 -45.57
N GLN A 510 0.36 28.49 -45.17
CA GLN A 510 0.09 28.95 -43.80
C GLN A 510 0.50 27.92 -42.74
N LEU A 511 0.29 26.63 -42.99
CA LEU A 511 0.72 25.57 -42.06
C LEU A 511 2.25 25.54 -41.94
N LEU A 512 2.97 25.67 -43.06
CA LEU A 512 4.43 25.73 -43.06
C LEU A 512 4.96 26.91 -42.24
N ASP A 513 4.37 28.10 -42.42
CA ASP A 513 4.72 29.30 -41.68
C ASP A 513 4.45 29.13 -40.17
N LYS A 514 3.34 28.51 -39.80
CA LYS A 514 3.03 28.19 -38.40
C LYS A 514 4.03 27.21 -37.80
N ILE A 515 4.43 26.15 -38.52
CA ILE A 515 5.45 25.19 -38.07
C ILE A 515 6.81 25.88 -37.89
N ASN A 516 7.20 26.75 -38.83
CA ASN A 516 8.45 27.49 -38.76
C ASN A 516 8.44 28.50 -37.60
N SER A 517 7.33 29.22 -37.40
CA SER A 517 7.13 30.11 -36.26
C SER A 517 7.23 29.38 -34.93
N LEU A 518 6.60 28.20 -34.80
CA LEU A 518 6.72 27.33 -33.63
C LEU A 518 8.18 26.92 -33.37
N ALA A 519 8.89 26.45 -34.40
CA ALA A 519 10.30 26.07 -34.28
C ALA A 519 11.18 27.24 -33.82
N ASN A 520 10.93 28.46 -34.33
CA ASN A 520 11.68 29.66 -33.98
C ASN A 520 11.33 30.21 -32.59
N SER A 521 10.11 29.97 -32.09
CA SER A 521 9.68 30.41 -30.76
C SER A 521 10.43 29.72 -29.61
N GLY A 522 11.01 28.54 -29.86
CA GLY A 522 11.75 27.75 -28.87
C GLY A 522 10.87 27.08 -27.79
N VAL A 523 9.56 27.36 -27.73
CA VAL A 523 8.63 26.78 -26.75
C VAL A 523 8.21 25.35 -27.15
N ILE A 524 8.02 25.10 -28.44
CA ILE A 524 7.66 23.79 -28.99
C ILE A 524 8.57 23.50 -30.19
N GLN A 525 9.34 22.41 -30.14
CA GLN A 525 10.24 22.04 -31.22
C GLN A 525 9.68 20.84 -32.00
N PRO A 526 9.38 20.98 -33.30
CA PRO A 526 8.96 19.84 -34.12
C PRO A 526 10.07 18.79 -34.18
N CYS A 527 9.68 17.52 -34.25
CA CYS A 527 10.61 16.39 -34.18
C CYS A 527 10.43 15.42 -35.35
N ARG A 528 11.54 14.82 -35.78
CA ARG A 528 11.57 13.61 -36.62
C ARG A 528 11.91 12.40 -35.76
N ILE A 529 11.60 11.20 -36.23
CA ILE A 529 12.01 9.97 -35.51
C ILE A 529 13.38 9.55 -36.03
N GLY A 530 14.35 9.46 -35.12
CA GLY A 530 15.74 9.08 -35.40
C GLY A 530 15.90 7.60 -35.76
N SER A 531 17.11 7.22 -36.14
CA SER A 531 17.48 5.82 -36.42
C SER A 531 17.40 4.94 -35.18
N ASP A 532 17.50 5.51 -33.98
CA ASP A 532 17.27 4.87 -32.69
C ASP A 532 15.78 4.66 -32.37
N GLY A 533 14.87 5.26 -33.15
CA GLY A 533 13.42 5.21 -32.97
C GLY A 533 12.86 6.22 -31.96
N LYS A 534 13.67 7.19 -31.50
CA LYS A 534 13.28 8.26 -30.57
C LYS A 534 13.04 9.60 -31.29
N PRO A 535 12.27 10.53 -30.70
CA PRO A 535 12.07 11.85 -31.29
C PRO A 535 13.36 12.68 -31.24
N HIS A 536 13.74 13.28 -32.35
CA HIS A 536 14.88 14.17 -32.53
C HIS A 536 14.39 15.50 -33.10
N PRO A 537 14.82 16.65 -32.54
CA PRO A 537 14.41 17.94 -33.04
C PRO A 537 14.85 18.13 -34.50
N ILE A 538 13.99 18.72 -35.31
CA ILE A 538 14.37 19.14 -36.67
C ILE A 538 15.04 20.52 -36.62
N VAL A 539 16.01 20.71 -37.51
CA VAL A 539 16.66 22.02 -37.71
C VAL A 539 15.90 22.85 -38.76
N HIS A 540 15.29 22.17 -39.73
CA HIS A 540 14.56 22.82 -40.82
C HIS A 540 13.31 22.01 -41.20
N VAL A 541 12.20 22.69 -41.52
CA VAL A 541 10.89 22.06 -41.75
C VAL A 541 10.91 21.05 -42.91
N LEU A 542 11.78 21.26 -43.90
CA LEU A 542 11.98 20.32 -45.02
C LEU A 542 12.45 18.92 -44.59
N GLN A 543 13.07 18.79 -43.41
CA GLN A 543 13.49 17.48 -42.88
C GLN A 543 12.30 16.56 -42.57
N LEU A 544 11.09 17.11 -42.41
CA LEU A 544 9.87 16.31 -42.23
C LEU A 544 9.48 15.55 -43.52
N GLN A 545 9.87 16.05 -44.69
CA GLN A 545 9.56 15.43 -45.98
C GLN A 545 10.50 14.26 -46.33
N GLU A 546 11.71 14.23 -45.77
CA GLU A 546 12.72 13.20 -46.07
C GLU A 546 12.23 11.79 -45.71
N ARG A 547 11.46 11.66 -44.62
CA ARG A 547 10.95 10.36 -44.16
C ARG A 547 9.78 9.84 -44.98
N LEU A 548 8.92 10.74 -45.48
CA LEU A 548 7.83 10.38 -46.40
C LEU A 548 8.38 9.82 -47.71
N LYS A 549 9.48 10.41 -48.23
CA LYS A 549 10.18 9.89 -49.41
C LYS A 549 10.72 8.47 -49.17
N LEU A 550 11.29 8.18 -48.00
CA LEU A 550 11.78 6.85 -47.64
C LEU A 550 10.66 5.81 -47.47
N GLN A 551 9.50 6.20 -46.92
CA GLN A 551 8.33 5.33 -46.80
C GLN A 551 7.72 4.98 -48.17
N HIS A 552 7.64 5.96 -49.09
CA HIS A 552 7.20 5.72 -50.47
C HIS A 552 8.14 4.79 -51.27
N ILE A 553 9.45 4.83 -50.98
CA ILE A 553 10.42 3.90 -51.57
C ILE A 553 10.22 2.47 -51.04
N HIS A 554 9.93 2.29 -49.74
CA HIS A 554 9.66 0.96 -49.17
C HIS A 554 8.33 0.37 -49.64
N SER A 555 7.26 1.17 -49.77
CA SER A 555 5.97 0.70 -50.29
C SER A 555 6.02 0.28 -51.77
N ASN A 556 6.88 0.91 -52.57
CA ASN A 556 7.07 0.54 -53.99
C ASN A 556 7.94 -0.71 -54.19
N HIS A 557 8.63 -1.20 -53.15
CA HIS A 557 9.40 -2.44 -53.19
C HIS A 557 8.68 -3.65 -52.59
N SER A 558 7.49 -3.46 -51.99
CA SER A 558 6.65 -4.54 -51.46
C SER A 558 5.67 -5.17 -52.48
N ASP A 559 5.61 -4.66 -53.72
CA ASP A 559 4.85 -5.26 -54.82
C ASP A 559 5.78 -6.09 -55.73
N ILE A 560 6.34 -7.17 -55.19
CA ILE A 560 6.84 -8.29 -56.00
C ILE A 560 5.90 -9.47 -55.73
N PRO A 561 5.20 -10.02 -56.73
CA PRO A 561 4.28 -11.13 -56.51
C PRO A 561 5.09 -12.37 -56.16
N VAL A 562 4.99 -12.82 -54.91
CA VAL A 562 5.41 -14.18 -54.52
C VAL A 562 4.30 -15.13 -54.97
N HIS A 563 4.26 -15.40 -56.28
CA HIS A 563 3.62 -16.58 -56.84
C HIS A 563 4.70 -17.43 -57.51
N SER A 564 5.14 -18.48 -56.82
CA SER A 564 5.39 -19.80 -57.40
C SER A 564 5.88 -20.76 -56.32
N SER A 565 4.97 -21.64 -55.91
CA SER A 565 5.33 -22.90 -55.24
C SER A 565 6.21 -23.73 -56.19
N PRO A 566 7.31 -24.37 -55.73
CA PRO A 566 7.92 -25.43 -56.49
C PRO A 566 7.20 -26.74 -56.16
N THR A 567 6.37 -27.18 -57.12
CA THR A 567 5.97 -28.58 -57.25
C THR A 567 7.20 -29.45 -57.49
N PHE A 568 7.52 -30.33 -56.55
CA PHE A 568 8.38 -31.48 -56.81
C PHE A 568 7.58 -32.51 -57.63
N SER A 569 7.92 -32.67 -58.91
CA SER A 569 7.60 -33.88 -59.66
C SER A 569 8.76 -34.86 -59.59
N LYS A 570 8.45 -36.08 -59.14
CA LYS A 570 9.24 -37.29 -59.39
C LYS A 570 9.23 -37.58 -60.89
N ASN A 571 10.37 -37.96 -61.45
CA ASN A 571 10.59 -39.25 -62.13
C ASN A 571 11.88 -39.19 -62.96
N SER A 572 12.88 -39.96 -62.53
CA SER A 572 13.63 -41.00 -63.27
C SER A 572 14.88 -41.33 -62.47
#